data_AF-A0AAW4CAH1-F1
#
_entry.id   AF-A0AAW4CAH1-F1
#
_cell.length_a   1.000
_cell.length_b   1.000
_cell.length_c   1.000
_cell.angle_alpha   90.00
_cell.angle_beta   90.00
_cell.angle_gamma   90.00
#
_symmetry.space_group_name_H-M   'P 1'
#
loop_
_entity.id
_entity.type
_entity.pdbx_description
1 polymer ?
#
loop_
_entity_poly.entity_id
_entity_poly.type
_entity_poly.pdbx_seq_one_letter_code
_entity_poly.pdbx_strand_id
1 'polypeptide(L)'
;FQYDWANYTPPKPNQLGQVILDDYPLQNLLPYIDWTPFFISWGLVGKYPKIFDDSIVGEEAKDLFANAQAMIDKLIKEKLVTAKAVFR
;
A
#
# COMPACT_ATOMS: atom_id res chain seq x y z
N PHE A 1 0.74 -15.74 29.91
CA PHE A 1 2.01 -15.44 29.23
C PHE A 1 3.08 -15.25 30.30
N GLN A 2 4.12 -16.09 30.34
CA GLN A 2 5.29 -15.94 31.21
C GLN A 2 6.51 -15.76 30.29
N TYR A 3 7.37 -14.77 30.57
CA TYR A 3 8.54 -14.45 29.76
C TYR A 3 9.74 -14.15 30.67
N ASP A 4 10.93 -14.59 30.26
CA ASP A 4 12.17 -14.40 31.00
C ASP A 4 12.88 -13.11 30.57
N TRP A 5 12.57 -12.03 31.27
CA TRP A 5 13.19 -10.73 31.05
C TRP A 5 14.65 -10.66 31.50
N ALA A 6 15.10 -11.56 32.38
CA ALA A 6 16.46 -11.54 32.88
C ALA A 6 17.47 -11.96 31.80
N ASN A 7 17.05 -12.81 30.85
CA ASN A 7 17.88 -13.29 29.75
C ASN A 7 17.54 -12.67 28.39
N TYR A 8 16.67 -11.67 28.35
CA TYR A 8 16.34 -10.96 27.12
C TYR A 8 17.13 -9.66 27.01
N THR A 9 17.82 -9.48 25.88
CA THR A 9 18.40 -8.19 25.50
C THR A 9 17.52 -7.55 24.43
N PRO A 10 16.78 -6.47 24.75
CA PRO A 10 15.97 -5.78 23.76
C PRO A 10 16.84 -5.24 22.62
N PRO A 11 16.44 -5.41 21.36
CA PRO A 11 17.15 -4.80 20.25
C PRO A 11 17.02 -3.29 20.35
N LYS A 12 18.16 -2.59 20.26
CA LYS A 12 18.16 -1.15 20.13
C LYS A 12 17.70 -0.79 18.71
N PRO A 13 16.80 0.20 18.54
CA PRO A 13 16.45 0.69 17.22
C PRO A 13 17.68 1.20 16.45
N ASN A 14 17.69 0.97 15.13
CA ASN A 14 18.77 1.43 14.25
C ASN A 14 18.90 2.95 14.22
N GLN A 15 17.78 3.66 14.40
CA GLN A 15 17.72 5.11 14.50
C GLN A 15 16.91 5.49 15.74
N LEU A 16 17.48 6.38 16.54
CA LEU A 16 16.80 6.98 17.70
C LEU A 16 16.24 8.34 17.30
N GLY A 17 15.17 8.77 17.96
CA GLY A 17 14.52 10.05 17.69
C GLY A 17 13.56 9.98 16.50
N GLN A 18 13.22 11.13 15.95
CA GLN A 18 12.24 11.25 14.86
C GLN A 18 12.90 10.97 13.51
N VAL A 19 12.25 10.15 12.70
CA VAL A 19 12.57 9.95 11.28
C VAL A 19 11.53 10.70 10.45
N ILE A 20 11.99 11.52 9.51
CA ILE A 20 11.14 12.33 8.62
C ILE A 20 11.42 11.91 7.18
N LEU A 21 10.35 11.62 6.43
CA LEU A 21 10.36 11.40 4.98
C LEU A 21 9.51 12.50 4.36
N ASP A 22 10.12 13.49 3.70
CA ASP A 22 9.40 14.66 3.14
C ASP A 22 9.06 14.55 1.65
N ASP A 23 9.67 13.59 0.94
CA ASP A 23 9.42 13.29 -0.48
C ASP A 23 9.79 11.83 -0.75
N TYR A 24 8.99 10.90 -0.24
CA TYR A 24 9.23 9.47 -0.42
C TYR A 24 8.81 9.04 -1.83
N PRO A 25 9.63 8.25 -2.57
CA PRO A 25 9.28 7.82 -3.92
C PRO A 25 7.98 7.00 -3.93
N LEU A 26 6.94 7.52 -4.60
CA LEU A 26 5.64 6.86 -4.72
C LEU A 26 5.73 5.47 -5.36
N GLN A 27 6.69 5.27 -6.27
CA GLN A 27 6.95 3.99 -6.93
C GLN A 27 7.26 2.88 -5.92
N ASN A 28 7.93 3.23 -4.81
CA ASN A 28 8.28 2.27 -3.77
C ASN A 28 7.07 1.83 -2.94
N LEU A 29 5.94 2.55 -3.04
CA LEU A 29 4.69 2.20 -2.34
C LEU A 29 3.80 1.26 -3.17
N LEU A 30 3.92 1.26 -4.50
CA LEU A 30 3.03 0.51 -5.39
C LEU A 30 2.96 -0.99 -5.08
N PRO A 31 4.07 -1.70 -4.77
CA PRO A 31 4.02 -3.12 -4.43
C PRO A 31 3.30 -3.42 -3.10
N TYR A 32 3.07 -2.41 -2.26
CA TYR A 32 2.45 -2.54 -0.95
C TYR A 32 0.96 -2.18 -0.95
N ILE A 33 0.41 -1.75 -2.08
CA ILE A 33 -1.02 -1.47 -2.20
C ILE A 33 -1.80 -2.79 -2.13
N ASP A 34 -2.64 -2.94 -1.11
CA ASP A 34 -3.73 -3.90 -1.17
C ASP A 34 -4.86 -3.31 -2.02
N TRP A 35 -5.11 -3.93 -3.17
CA TRP A 35 -6.14 -3.52 -4.11
C TRP A 35 -7.54 -4.01 -3.72
N THR A 36 -7.66 -4.92 -2.74
CA THR A 36 -8.96 -5.46 -2.32
C THR A 36 -9.88 -4.36 -1.77
N PRO A 37 -9.45 -3.49 -0.83
CA PRO A 37 -10.27 -2.36 -0.38
C PRO A 37 -10.61 -1.36 -1.50
N PHE A 38 -9.73 -1.20 -2.50
CA PHE A 38 -10.00 -0.35 -3.65
C PHE A 38 -11.22 -0.87 -4.42
N PHE A 39 -11.27 -2.15 -4.80
CA PHE A 39 -12.45 -2.72 -5.48
C PHE A 39 -13.73 -2.65 -4.63
N ILE A 40 -13.62 -2.91 -3.33
CA ILE A 40 -14.76 -2.78 -2.40
C ILE A 40 -15.32 -1.36 -2.41
N SER A 41 -14.47 -0.33 -2.46
CA SER A 41 -14.93 1.07 -2.52
C SER A 41 -15.72 1.40 -3.80
N TRP A 42 -15.52 0.61 -4.86
CA TRP A 42 -16.26 0.68 -6.12
C TRP A 42 -17.44 -0.30 -6.20
N GLY A 43 -17.78 -0.97 -5.10
CA GLY A 43 -18.89 -1.93 -5.04
C GLY A 43 -18.58 -3.29 -5.66
N LEU A 44 -17.32 -3.57 -6.02
CA LEU A 44 -16.90 -4.85 -6.59
C LEU A 44 -16.41 -5.77 -5.47
N VAL A 45 -17.18 -6.84 -5.20
CA VAL A 45 -16.88 -7.80 -4.14
C VAL A 45 -15.98 -8.91 -4.67
N GLY A 46 -14.76 -8.99 -4.16
CA GLY A 46 -13.82 -10.05 -4.50
C GLY A 46 -12.41 -9.70 -4.02
N LYS A 47 -11.58 -10.71 -3.78
CA LYS A 47 -10.19 -10.50 -3.33
C LYS A 47 -9.28 -10.28 -4.53
N TYR A 48 -8.40 -9.28 -4.49
CA TYR A 48 -7.35 -9.15 -5.49
C TYR A 48 -6.28 -10.26 -5.35
N PRO A 49 -5.75 -10.82 -6.46
CA PRO A 49 -6.13 -10.59 -7.86
C PRO A 49 -7.28 -11.47 -8.36
N LYS A 50 -7.79 -12.40 -7.54
CA LYS A 50 -8.82 -13.39 -7.91
C LYS A 50 -10.11 -12.77 -8.46
N ILE A 51 -10.45 -11.53 -8.08
CA ILE A 51 -11.61 -10.81 -8.59
C ILE A 51 -11.62 -10.69 -10.13
N PHE A 52 -10.44 -10.74 -10.76
CA PHE A 52 -10.29 -10.68 -12.22
C PHE A 52 -10.80 -11.89 -12.98
N ASP A 53 -10.98 -13.02 -12.29
CA ASP A 53 -11.49 -14.26 -12.88
C ASP A 53 -12.98 -14.48 -12.57
N ASP A 54 -13.63 -13.52 -11.88
CA ASP A 54 -15.05 -13.58 -11.59
C ASP A 54 -15.88 -13.41 -12.87
N SER A 55 -16.88 -14.28 -13.07
CA SER A 55 -17.70 -14.31 -14.28
C SER A 55 -18.69 -13.15 -14.40
N ILE A 56 -18.94 -12.43 -13.32
CA ILE A 56 -19.92 -11.33 -13.26
C ILE A 56 -19.21 -9.99 -13.23
N VAL A 57 -18.14 -9.86 -12.44
CA VAL A 57 -17.47 -8.55 -12.20
C VAL A 57 -16.02 -8.49 -12.68
N GLY A 58 -15.48 -9.58 -13.24
CA GLY A 58 -14.06 -9.68 -13.57
C GLY A 58 -13.60 -8.78 -14.71
N GLU A 59 -14.48 -8.50 -15.67
CA GLU A 59 -14.19 -7.58 -16.78
C GLU A 59 -14.14 -6.13 -16.27
N GLU A 60 -15.16 -5.71 -15.53
CA GLU A 60 -15.23 -4.38 -14.92
C GLU A 60 -14.08 -4.15 -13.93
N ALA A 61 -13.69 -5.18 -13.17
CA ALA A 61 -12.56 -5.10 -12.26
C ALA A 61 -11.23 -4.90 -13.01
N LYS A 62 -11.03 -5.54 -14.17
CA LYS A 62 -9.83 -5.34 -15.01
C LYS A 62 -9.78 -3.93 -15.58
N ASP A 63 -10.91 -3.44 -16.09
CA ASP A 63 -11.00 -2.10 -16.66
C ASP A 63 -10.77 -1.02 -15.59
N LEU A 64 -11.39 -1.17 -14.43
CA LEU A 64 -11.19 -0.26 -13.30
C LEU A 64 -9.73 -0.26 -12.83
N PHE A 65 -9.10 -1.44 -12.77
CA PHE A 65 -7.69 -1.56 -12.42
C PHE A 65 -6.77 -0.87 -13.43
N ALA A 66 -7.00 -1.08 -14.72
CA ALA A 66 -6.22 -0.44 -15.78
C ALA A 66 -6.32 1.09 -15.71
N ASN A 67 -7.52 1.63 -15.48
CA ASN A 67 -7.74 3.07 -15.28
C ASN A 67 -7.02 3.60 -14.03
N ALA A 68 -7.05 2.85 -12.92
CA ALA A 68 -6.34 3.22 -11.70
C ALA A 68 -4.82 3.28 -11.90
N GLN A 69 -4.25 2.30 -12.62
CA GLN A 69 -2.82 2.29 -12.97
C GLN A 69 -2.44 3.51 -13.82
N ALA A 70 -3.22 3.83 -14.86
CA ALA A 70 -2.98 4.99 -15.70
C ALA A 70 -3.06 6.32 -14.91
N MET A 71 -3.99 6.40 -13.95
CA MET A 71 -4.08 7.56 -13.06
C MET A 71 -2.86 7.65 -12.14
N ILE A 72 -2.43 6.56 -11.52
CA ILE A 72 -1.22 6.53 -10.67
C ILE A 72 0.01 6.98 -11.46
N ASP A 73 0.19 6.45 -12.67
CA ASP A 73 1.30 6.84 -13.55
C ASP A 73 1.30 8.34 -13.81
N LYS A 74 0.12 8.92 -14.06
CA LYS A 74 -0.04 10.37 -14.23
C LYS A 74 0.35 11.12 -12.95
N LEU A 75 -0.18 10.71 -11.78
CA LEU A 75 0.12 11.35 -10.50
C LEU A 75 1.63 11.39 -10.22
N ILE A 76 2.33 10.31 -10.55
CA ILE A 76 3.77 10.17 -10.39
C ILE A 76 4.53 11.05 -11.40
N LYS A 77 4.22 10.92 -12.69
CA LYS A 77 4.93 11.61 -13.78
C LYS A 77 4.78 13.13 -13.69
N GLU A 78 3.59 13.59 -13.35
CA GLU A 78 3.28 15.02 -13.23
C GLU A 78 3.55 15.56 -11.82
N LYS A 79 4.03 14.72 -10.89
CA LYS A 79 4.31 15.08 -9.48
C LYS A 79 3.13 15.77 -8.79
N LEU A 80 1.92 15.24 -9.03
CA LEU A 80 0.68 15.80 -8.48
C LEU A 80 0.46 15.44 -7.00
N VAL A 81 1.18 14.43 -6.50
CA VAL A 81 1.11 13.94 -5.12
C VAL A 81 2.52 13.73 -4.59
N THR A 82 2.72 14.01 -3.31
CA THR A 82 3.97 13.76 -2.58
C THR A 82 3.68 12.89 -1.36
N ALA A 83 4.41 11.77 -1.21
CA ALA A 83 4.31 10.94 -0.03
C ALA A 83 5.20 11.49 1.09
N LYS A 84 4.60 11.74 2.26
CA LYS A 84 5.29 12.23 3.45
C LYS A 84 5.02 11.34 4.65
N ALA A 85 6.00 11.19 5.54
CA ALA A 85 5.86 10.40 6.76
C ALA A 85 6.73 10.96 7.90
N VAL A 86 6.28 10.69 9.13
CA VAL A 86 7.02 10.93 10.36
C VAL A 86 6.81 9.74 11.29
N PHE A 87 7.89 9.14 11.81
CA PHE A 87 7.83 8.02 12.74
C PHE A 87 9.00 8.01 13.73
N ARG A 88 8.92 7.16 14.76
CA ARG A 88 9.90 6.98 15.84
C ARG A 88 9.87 5.55 16.35
#